data_AF-A0A0K8U5J5-F1
#
_entry.id   AF-A0A0K8U5J5-F1
#
_cell.length_a   1.000
_cell.length_b   1.000
_cell.length_c   1.000
_cell.angle_alpha   90.00
_cell.angle_beta   90.00
_cell.angle_gamma   90.00
#
_symmetry.space_group_name_H-M   'P 1'
#
loop_
_entity.id
_entity.type
_entity.pdbx_description
1 polymer ?
#
loop_
_entity_poly.entity_id
_entity_poly.type
_entity_poly.pdbx_seq_one_letter_code
_entity_poly.pdbx_strand_id
1 'polypeptide(L)'
;MWNICISRKLLALRLFEDTAGKRWQKSVKDEQLEILCVSQFTLYHRLKGNKPDFHLAMQGDAAQKLYNSFLKRLGKDYDGAKVKDGKFGAYMQVHIQNDGPVTVELESPVEESKVIKDSQTKVNNCNEVKQPESADINK
;
A
#
# COMPACT_ATOMS: atom_id res chain seq x y z
N MET A 1 1.75 -3.64 -21.41
CA MET A 1 2.53 -4.83 -20.99
C MET A 1 3.07 -4.70 -19.55
N TRP A 2 2.36 -4.04 -18.62
CA TRP A 2 2.85 -3.89 -17.23
C TRP A 2 1.67 -3.78 -16.24
N ASN A 3 0.91 -4.87 -16.10
CA ASN A 3 0.06 -5.10 -14.94
C ASN A 3 0.72 -6.21 -14.11
N ILE A 4 1.89 -5.90 -13.55
CA ILE A 4 2.60 -6.87 -12.72
C ILE A 4 1.85 -6.98 -11.38
N CYS A 5 1.27 -8.15 -11.13
CA CYS A 5 0.61 -8.45 -9.87
C CYS A 5 1.65 -8.33 -8.73
N ILE A 6 1.30 -7.65 -7.63
CA ILE A 6 2.20 -7.42 -6.49
C ILE A 6 2.79 -8.74 -5.94
N SER A 7 2.06 -9.87 -6.04
CA SER A 7 2.57 -11.21 -5.70
C SER A 7 3.83 -11.56 -6.49
N ARG A 8 3.86 -11.30 -7.80
CA ARG A 8 5.02 -11.59 -8.65
C ARG A 8 6.21 -10.74 -8.29
N LYS A 9 6.00 -9.46 -7.95
CA LYS A 9 7.07 -8.55 -7.56
C LYS A 9 7.68 -8.98 -6.22
N LEU A 10 6.84 -9.32 -5.24
CA LEU A 10 7.28 -9.83 -3.94
C LEU A 10 8.11 -11.11 -4.10
N LEU A 11 7.62 -12.09 -4.87
CA LEU A 11 8.29 -13.37 -5.06
C LEU A 11 9.58 -13.28 -5.90
N ALA A 12 9.75 -12.22 -6.69
CA ALA A 12 10.94 -11.99 -7.50
C ALA A 12 11.96 -11.06 -6.83
N LEU A 13 11.62 -10.47 -5.68
CA LEU A 13 12.49 -9.54 -4.98
C LEU A 13 13.73 -10.27 -4.48
N ARG A 14 14.90 -9.79 -4.87
CA ARG A 14 16.19 -10.38 -4.50
C ARG A 14 16.71 -9.73 -3.23
N LEU A 15 16.54 -10.42 -2.10
CA LEU A 15 16.92 -9.92 -0.78
C LEU A 15 18.06 -10.72 -0.15
N PHE A 16 18.30 -11.94 -0.61
CA PHE A 16 19.22 -12.88 0.01
C PHE A 16 20.54 -12.97 -0.75
N GLU A 17 21.56 -13.43 -0.04
CA GLU A 17 22.90 -13.69 -0.59
C GLU A 17 22.90 -14.96 -1.45
N ASP A 18 23.84 -15.05 -2.38
CA ASP A 18 24.15 -16.33 -3.03
C ASP A 18 25.16 -17.14 -2.21
N THR A 19 25.51 -18.34 -2.68
CA THR A 19 26.49 -19.22 -2.03
C THR A 19 27.90 -18.64 -1.96
N ALA A 20 28.17 -17.55 -2.70
CA ALA A 20 29.45 -16.83 -2.68
C ALA A 20 29.41 -15.60 -1.74
N GLY A 21 28.31 -15.38 -1.01
CA GLY A 21 28.12 -14.25 -0.10
C GLY A 21 27.80 -12.92 -0.80
N LYS A 22 27.45 -12.94 -2.09
CA LYS A 22 27.09 -11.71 -2.80
C LYS A 22 25.65 -11.34 -2.47
N ARG A 23 25.44 -10.11 -1.98
CA ARG A 23 24.11 -9.58 -1.61
C ARG A 23 23.21 -9.35 -2.82
N TRP A 24 21.89 -9.36 -2.58
CA TRP A 24 20.84 -9.03 -3.55
C TRP A 24 20.77 -9.95 -4.76
N GLN A 25 21.08 -11.24 -4.58
CA GLN A 25 21.13 -12.20 -5.68
C GLN A 25 19.93 -13.14 -5.71
N LYS A 26 19.41 -13.51 -4.54
CA LYS A 26 18.42 -14.58 -4.38
C LYS A 26 17.11 -14.05 -3.84
N SER A 27 16.01 -14.59 -4.37
CA SER A 27 14.66 -14.31 -3.91
C SER A 27 14.20 -15.31 -2.85
N VAL A 28 13.08 -15.02 -2.21
CA VAL A 28 12.44 -15.94 -1.25
C VAL A 28 12.16 -17.31 -1.86
N LYS A 29 11.89 -17.36 -3.18
CA LYS A 29 11.65 -18.62 -3.90
C LYS A 29 12.93 -19.39 -4.15
N ASP A 30 14.02 -18.70 -4.49
CA ASP A 30 15.30 -19.34 -4.79
C ASP A 30 15.85 -20.04 -3.53
N GLU A 31 15.67 -19.41 -2.37
CA GLU A 31 16.07 -19.93 -1.06
C GLU A 31 15.00 -20.82 -0.42
N GLN A 32 13.85 -21.01 -1.08
CA GLN A 32 12.77 -21.85 -0.59
C GLN A 32 12.26 -21.48 0.81
N LEU A 33 12.28 -20.19 1.14
CA LEU A 33 11.91 -19.66 2.46
C LEU A 33 10.40 -19.46 2.63
N GLU A 34 9.96 -19.24 3.86
CA GLU A 34 8.57 -18.96 4.20
C GLU A 34 8.25 -17.46 4.11
N ILE A 35 6.95 -17.15 3.95
CA ILE A 35 6.41 -15.79 3.89
C ILE A 35 5.33 -15.67 4.97
N LEU A 36 5.48 -14.74 5.89
CA LEU A 36 4.41 -14.32 6.80
C LEU A 36 3.73 -13.07 6.25
N CYS A 37 2.44 -13.16 5.97
CA CYS A 37 1.61 -12.03 5.57
C CYS A 37 0.75 -11.55 6.73
N VAL A 38 0.74 -10.25 6.99
CA VAL A 38 -0.12 -9.62 8.00
C VAL A 38 -0.84 -8.44 7.37
N SER A 39 -2.16 -8.38 7.46
CA SER A 39 -2.95 -7.25 6.96
C SER A 39 -2.65 -5.98 7.76
N GLN A 40 -2.17 -4.91 7.10
CA GLN A 40 -1.77 -3.66 7.77
C GLN A 40 -2.35 -2.42 7.09
N PHE A 41 -3.58 -2.04 7.45
CA PHE A 41 -4.25 -0.86 6.86
C PHE A 41 -3.57 0.47 7.23
N THR A 42 -2.81 0.50 8.34
CA THR A 42 -2.16 1.72 8.82
C THR A 42 -1.03 2.21 7.92
N LEU A 43 -0.52 1.36 7.01
CA LEU A 43 0.43 1.78 5.98
C LEU A 43 -0.19 2.84 5.05
N TYR A 44 -1.53 2.84 4.92
CA TYR A 44 -2.25 3.79 4.08
C TYR A 44 -2.76 5.01 4.88
N HIS A 45 -1.88 5.56 5.73
CA HIS A 45 -2.19 6.71 6.57
C HIS A 45 -1.98 8.04 5.84
N ARG A 46 -2.67 9.08 6.32
CA ARG A 46 -2.28 10.47 6.20
C ARG A 46 -2.14 11.08 7.58
N LEU A 47 -1.28 12.07 7.73
CA LEU A 47 -1.12 12.80 8.98
C LEU A 47 -1.88 14.12 8.92
N LYS A 48 -2.76 14.35 9.91
CA LYS A 48 -3.37 15.65 10.18
C LYS A 48 -2.78 16.15 11.50
N GLY A 49 -1.68 16.91 11.41
CA GLY A 49 -0.79 17.15 12.55
C GLY A 49 -0.18 15.82 13.02
N ASN A 50 -0.31 15.51 14.30
CA ASN A 50 0.21 14.25 14.88
C ASN A 50 -0.81 13.10 14.84
N LYS A 51 -2.03 13.34 14.36
CA LYS A 51 -3.08 12.32 14.31
C LYS A 51 -3.06 11.60 12.96
N PRO A 52 -2.90 10.26 12.94
CA PRO A 52 -3.06 9.50 11.73
C PRO A 52 -4.54 9.42 11.34
N ASP A 53 -4.78 9.50 10.04
CA ASP A 53 -6.07 9.41 9.38
C ASP A 53 -5.98 8.33 8.30
N PHE A 54 -6.95 7.41 8.27
CA PHE A 54 -6.92 6.23 7.41
C PHE A 54 -8.11 6.20 6.43
N HIS A 55 -8.72 7.35 6.12
CA HIS A 55 -9.89 7.44 5.24
C HIS A 55 -9.68 6.85 3.84
N LEU A 56 -8.43 6.77 3.39
CA LEU A 56 -8.08 6.20 2.08
C LEU A 56 -7.93 4.67 2.11
N ALA A 57 -7.79 4.07 3.29
CA ALA A 57 -7.66 2.63 3.40
C ALA A 57 -8.99 1.96 3.05
N MET A 58 -8.93 0.86 2.29
CA MET A 58 -10.11 0.04 2.04
C MET A 58 -10.62 -0.55 3.37
N GLN A 59 -11.92 -0.52 3.59
CA GLN A 59 -12.54 -0.91 4.87
C GLN A 59 -13.34 -2.21 4.78
N GLY A 60 -13.50 -2.85 5.93
CA GLY A 60 -14.44 -3.96 6.16
C GLY A 60 -14.24 -5.16 5.23
N ASP A 61 -15.36 -5.74 4.79
CA ASP A 61 -15.39 -6.97 3.99
C ASP A 61 -14.66 -6.85 2.65
N ALA A 62 -14.65 -5.67 2.04
CA ALA A 62 -13.95 -5.44 0.77
C ALA A 62 -12.44 -5.66 0.94
N ALA A 63 -11.86 -5.11 2.02
CA ALA A 63 -10.46 -5.28 2.34
C ALA A 63 -10.12 -6.74 2.67
N GLN A 64 -10.99 -7.43 3.43
CA GLN A 64 -10.79 -8.84 3.74
C GLN A 64 -10.83 -9.72 2.49
N LYS A 65 -11.79 -9.49 1.58
CA LYS A 65 -11.88 -10.21 0.30
C LYS A 65 -10.65 -9.98 -0.56
N LEU A 66 -10.17 -8.75 -0.64
CA LEU A 66 -8.95 -8.41 -1.38
C LEU A 66 -7.73 -9.12 -0.79
N TYR A 67 -7.57 -9.06 0.53
CA TYR A 67 -6.48 -9.71 1.25
C TYR A 67 -6.48 -11.23 1.06
N ASN A 68 -7.64 -11.87 1.23
CA ASN A 68 -7.79 -13.32 1.00
C ASN A 68 -7.49 -13.71 -0.46
N SER A 69 -7.86 -12.86 -1.41
CA SER A 69 -7.55 -13.08 -2.84
C SER A 69 -6.05 -12.95 -3.10
N PHE A 70 -5.38 -12.00 -2.45
CA PHE A 70 -3.93 -11.85 -2.49
C PHE A 70 -3.21 -13.08 -1.94
N LEU A 71 -3.60 -13.58 -0.75
CA LEU A 71 -3.01 -14.79 -0.15
C LEU A 71 -3.18 -16.02 -1.05
N LYS A 72 -4.39 -16.24 -1.57
CA LYS A 72 -4.66 -17.33 -2.52
C LYS A 72 -3.78 -17.23 -3.76
N ARG A 73 -3.60 -16.03 -4.30
CA ARG A 73 -2.75 -15.81 -5.48
C ARG A 73 -1.28 -16.06 -5.15
N LEU A 74 -0.80 -15.57 -4.00
CA LEU A 74 0.56 -15.75 -3.55
C LEU A 74 0.90 -17.23 -3.33
N GLY A 75 -0.01 -17.98 -2.68
CA GLY A 75 0.14 -19.43 -2.50
C GLY A 75 0.14 -20.20 -3.83
N LYS A 76 -0.68 -19.78 -4.81
CA LYS A 76 -0.68 -20.38 -6.15
C LYS A 76 0.59 -20.07 -6.95
N ASP A 77 1.12 -18.86 -6.83
CA ASP A 77 2.31 -18.40 -7.54
C ASP A 77 3.63 -18.92 -6.92
N TYR A 78 3.58 -19.50 -5.71
CA TYR A 78 4.73 -20.01 -4.98
C TYR A 78 4.48 -21.42 -4.40
N ASP A 79 4.16 -21.52 -3.12
CA ASP A 79 3.82 -22.74 -2.40
C ASP A 79 2.88 -22.33 -1.24
N GLY A 80 1.64 -22.82 -1.28
CA GLY A 80 0.64 -22.51 -0.25
C GLY A 80 1.05 -22.97 1.16
N ALA A 81 1.92 -23.97 1.29
CA ALA A 81 2.41 -24.43 2.60
C ALA A 81 3.39 -23.45 3.23
N LYS A 82 4.10 -22.64 2.43
CA LYS A 82 5.09 -21.65 2.87
C LYS A 82 4.53 -20.26 3.06
N VAL A 83 3.28 -20.02 2.67
CA VAL A 83 2.58 -18.75 2.92
C VAL A 83 1.78 -18.87 4.21
N LYS A 84 2.22 -18.15 5.24
CA LYS A 84 1.54 -18.03 6.53
C LYS A 84 0.72 -16.74 6.57
N ASP A 85 -0.43 -16.83 7.22
CA ASP A 85 -1.34 -15.72 7.46
C ASP A 85 -1.33 -15.36 8.94
N GLY A 86 -1.57 -14.08 9.25
CA GLY A 86 -2.06 -13.67 10.55
C GLY A 86 -3.56 -13.93 10.68
N LYS A 87 -4.26 -13.03 11.38
CA LYS A 87 -5.72 -13.04 11.49
C LYS A 87 -6.25 -11.66 11.14
N PHE A 88 -6.86 -11.53 9.97
CA PHE A 88 -7.41 -10.27 9.47
C PHE A 88 -8.33 -9.60 10.51
N GLY A 89 -8.11 -8.31 10.76
CA GLY A 89 -8.93 -7.49 11.67
C GLY A 89 -8.80 -7.84 13.16
N ALA A 90 -7.99 -8.84 13.53
CA ALA A 90 -7.75 -9.16 14.93
C ALA A 90 -6.63 -8.29 15.52
N TYR A 91 -6.71 -8.06 16.83
CA TYR A 91 -5.57 -7.56 17.59
C TYR A 91 -4.50 -8.64 17.66
N MET A 92 -3.25 -8.28 17.31
CA MET A 92 -2.15 -9.23 17.18
C MET A 92 -0.86 -8.65 17.77
N GLN A 93 -0.03 -9.53 18.32
CA GLN A 93 1.37 -9.28 18.61
C GLN A 93 2.19 -10.03 17.57
N VAL A 94 2.91 -9.29 16.71
CA VAL A 94 3.71 -9.87 15.63
C VAL A 94 5.18 -9.76 16.01
N HIS A 95 5.81 -10.89 16.27
CA HIS A 95 7.23 -10.96 16.59
C HIS A 95 8.03 -11.08 15.30
N ILE A 96 8.92 -10.10 15.04
CA ILE A 96 9.75 -10.06 13.83
C ILE A 96 11.21 -9.98 14.27
N GLN A 97 12.01 -10.97 13.86
CA GLN A 97 13.46 -10.94 13.97
C GLN A 97 14.03 -10.54 12.60
N ASN A 98 14.38 -9.26 12.46
CA ASN A 98 14.95 -8.77 11.20
C ASN A 98 16.42 -9.20 11.08
N ASP A 99 16.71 -10.04 10.10
CA ASP A 99 18.06 -10.41 9.70
C ASP A 99 18.61 -9.36 8.71
N GLY A 100 19.73 -8.72 9.06
CA GLY A 100 20.31 -7.59 8.31
C GLY A 100 20.58 -6.34 9.17
N PRO A 101 19.57 -5.48 9.45
CA PRO A 101 18.18 -5.55 8.99
C PRO A 101 18.00 -5.07 7.53
N VAL A 102 17.06 -5.69 6.83
CA VAL A 102 16.63 -5.30 5.47
C VAL A 102 15.13 -5.01 5.51
N THR A 103 14.74 -3.80 5.09
CA THR A 103 13.34 -3.40 4.97
C THR A 103 13.12 -2.80 3.59
N VAL A 104 12.07 -3.25 2.89
CA VAL A 104 11.73 -2.76 1.55
C VAL A 104 10.26 -2.37 1.50
N GLU A 105 10.00 -1.15 1.03
CA GLU A 105 8.66 -0.69 0.71
C GLU A 105 8.30 -1.09 -0.73
N LEU A 106 7.13 -1.69 -0.90
CA LEU A 106 6.62 -2.10 -2.20
C LEU A 106 5.22 -1.53 -2.42
N GLU A 107 5.07 -0.75 -3.47
CA GLU A 107 3.79 -0.24 -3.95
C GLU A 107 3.45 -0.86 -5.32
N SER A 108 2.17 -1.19 -5.52
CA SER A 108 1.64 -1.55 -6.83
C SER A 108 1.40 -0.29 -7.66
N PRO A 109 1.70 -0.27 -8.96
CA PRO A 109 1.45 0.90 -9.80
C PRO A 109 -0.01 1.37 -9.68
N VAL A 110 -0.20 2.67 -9.46
CA VAL A 110 -1.53 3.28 -9.49
C VAL A 110 -1.91 3.44 -10.96
N GLU A 111 -3.01 2.84 -11.40
CA GLU A 111 -3.55 3.19 -12.72
C GLU A 111 -3.98 4.67 -12.71
N GLU A 112 -3.27 5.51 -13.46
CA GLU A 112 -3.47 6.97 -13.53
C GLU A 112 -4.89 7.40 -13.98
N SER A 113 -5.72 6.45 -14.43
CA SER A 113 -7.02 6.69 -15.06
C SER A 113 -8.15 7.14 -14.11
N LYS A 114 -7.95 7.21 -12.79
CA LYS A 114 -8.99 7.61 -11.82
C LYS A 114 -8.72 8.89 -11.02
N VAL A 115 -7.47 9.37 -10.94
CA VAL A 115 -7.10 10.53 -10.10
C VAL A 115 -7.65 11.86 -10.67
N ILE A 116 -7.88 11.92 -11.98
CA ILE A 116 -8.35 13.14 -12.65
C ILE A 116 -9.81 13.49 -12.29
N LYS A 117 -10.64 12.52 -11.87
CA LYS A 117 -12.06 12.79 -11.56
C LYS A 117 -12.26 13.45 -10.20
N ASP A 118 -11.44 13.15 -9.20
CA ASP A 118 -11.59 13.73 -7.85
C ASP A 118 -10.97 15.13 -7.73
N SER A 119 -10.07 15.50 -8.66
CA SER A 119 -9.38 16.79 -8.65
C SER A 119 -10.20 17.90 -9.32
N GLN A 120 -11.14 17.56 -10.21
CA GLN A 120 -11.99 18.53 -10.91
C GLN A 120 -13.19 19.02 -10.08
N THR A 121 -13.62 18.28 -9.05
CA THR A 121 -14.78 18.71 -8.22
C THR A 121 -14.42 19.79 -7.19
N LYS A 122 -13.14 19.98 -6.84
CA LYS A 122 -12.73 20.95 -5.80
C LYS A 122 -12.32 22.34 -6.29
N VAL A 123 -12.12 22.55 -7.60
CA VAL A 123 -11.63 23.85 -8.13
C VAL A 123 -12.78 24.81 -8.50
N ASN A 124 -14.01 24.33 -8.67
CA ASN A 124 -15.11 25.17 -9.19
C ASN A 124 -15.85 26.03 -8.15
N ASN A 125 -15.33 26.23 -6.93
CA ASN A 125 -16.04 26.98 -5.89
C ASN A 125 -15.28 28.14 -5.22
N CYS A 126 -14.17 28.61 -5.82
CA CYS A 126 -13.51 29.84 -5.40
C CYS A 126 -13.41 30.79 -6.59
N ASN A 127 -14.50 31.49 -6.93
CA ASN A 127 -14.48 32.73 -7.72
C ASN A 127 -15.82 33.48 -7.55
N GLU A 128 -16.05 34.04 -6.37
CA GLU A 128 -16.94 35.21 -6.21
C GLU A 128 -16.27 36.20 -5.26
N VAL A 129 -15.42 37.07 -5.81
CA VAL A 129 -14.99 38.30 -5.13
C VAL A 129 -15.96 39.40 -5.55
N LYS A 130 -16.87 39.80 -4.65
CA LYS A 130 -17.70 40.99 -4.83
C LYS A 130 -16.82 42.24 -4.77
N GLN A 131 -16.92 43.09 -5.79
CA GLN A 131 -16.37 44.44 -5.80
C GLN A 131 -17.10 45.33 -4.78
N PRO A 132 -16.43 46.25 -4.07
CA PRO A 132 -17.12 47.25 -3.26
C PRO A 132 -17.67 48.38 -4.13
N GLU A 133 -18.94 48.69 -3.90
CA GLU A 133 -19.72 49.78 -4.50
C GLU A 133 -19.26 51.15 -3.97
N SER A 134 -19.06 52.10 -4.88
CA SER A 134 -18.63 53.48 -4.61
C SER A 134 -19.74 54.29 -3.96
N ALA A 135 -19.47 54.92 -2.81
CA ALA A 135 -20.37 55.86 -2.16
C ALA A 135 -20.24 57.26 -2.78
N ASP A 136 -21.29 57.69 -3.48
CA ASP A 136 -21.55 59.10 -3.79
C ASP A 136 -22.03 59.82 -2.53
N ILE A 137 -21.31 60.87 -2.12
CA ILE A 137 -21.74 61.82 -1.08
C ILE A 137 -22.05 63.15 -1.77
N ASN A 138 -23.35 63.46 -1.87
CA ASN A 138 -23.86 64.80 -2.10
C ASN A 138 -24.44 65.33 -0.77
N LYS A 139 -23.71 66.19 -0.07
CA LYS A 139 -24.16 67.50 0.48
C LYS A 139 -23.03 68.20 1.25
#